data_AF-A0A7N2LV26-F1
#
_entry.id   AF-A0A7N2LV26-F1
#
_cell.length_a   1.000
_cell.length_b   1.000
_cell.length_c   1.000
_cell.angle_alpha   90.00
_cell.angle_beta   90.00
_cell.angle_gamma   90.00
#
_symmetry.space_group_name_H-M   'P 1'
#
loop_
_entity.id
_entity.type
_entity.pdbx_description
1 polymer ?
#
loop_
_entity_poly.entity_id
_entity_poly.type
_entity_poly.pdbx_seq_one_letter_code
_entity_poly.pdbx_strand_id
1 'polypeptide(L)'
;MGERKVLNKYIPPDLDPSKLPRVQNPKNDQIKTDPQNSDYVVESGATRNFEPWREEDDLIETKKRKREAEETGDAMKGLENKALDSKREMEIDAGLSEMKSMKSRREGVSFDAMLGALNSREEEKKKLEEEEDEALIKSIFWKPKNEDCVKRIHDDDVKWQHVSLTKKEKENPGGKGVPGDANKFVFKSSTVGSRISVVKKPACDHSNSKK
;
A
#
# COMPACT_ATOMS: atom_id res chain seq x y z
N MET A 1 -61.09 12.78 29.31
CA MET A 1 -60.33 12.96 28.05
C MET A 1 -61.12 13.95 27.20
N GLY A 2 -60.47 14.98 26.64
CA GLY A 2 -61.13 15.94 25.76
C GLY A 2 -61.48 15.33 24.41
N GLU A 3 -62.49 15.88 23.74
CA GLU A 3 -62.89 15.45 22.40
C GLU A 3 -61.82 15.80 21.35
N ARG A 4 -61.57 14.92 20.38
CA ARG A 4 -60.64 15.18 19.27
C ARG A 4 -61.14 16.28 18.32
N LYS A 5 -62.46 16.46 18.25
CA LYS A 5 -63.14 17.42 17.38
C LYS A 5 -64.08 18.29 18.21
N VAL A 6 -63.52 19.28 18.88
CA VAL A 6 -64.29 20.27 19.65
C VAL A 6 -64.85 21.31 18.69
N LEU A 7 -66.18 21.48 18.67
CA LEU A 7 -66.86 22.46 17.83
C LEU A 7 -66.61 23.89 18.30
N ASN A 8 -66.65 24.12 19.61
CA ASN A 8 -66.52 25.43 20.22
C ASN A 8 -65.32 25.49 21.15
N LYS A 9 -64.37 26.38 20.85
CA LYS A 9 -63.28 26.71 21.77
C LYS A 9 -63.68 27.94 22.56
N TYR A 10 -63.53 27.90 23.88
CA TYR A 10 -63.73 29.08 24.71
C TYR A 10 -62.66 30.12 24.36
N ILE A 11 -63.12 31.28 23.90
CA ILE A 11 -62.29 32.46 23.67
C ILE A 11 -62.57 33.41 24.84
N PRO A 12 -61.56 33.76 25.66
CA PRO A 12 -61.77 34.71 26.74
C PRO A 12 -62.20 36.07 26.17
N PRO A 13 -63.08 36.81 26.87
CA PRO A 13 -63.65 38.07 26.38
C PRO A 13 -62.59 39.16 26.13
N ASP A 14 -61.43 39.05 26.77
CA ASP A 14 -60.32 40.01 26.66
C ASP A 14 -59.28 39.60 25.60
N LEU A 15 -59.49 38.51 24.86
CA LEU A 15 -58.50 38.02 23.89
C LEU A 15 -58.54 38.84 22.58
N ASP A 16 -57.54 39.69 22.42
CA ASP A 16 -57.31 40.41 21.16
C ASP A 16 -56.37 39.62 20.23
N PRO A 17 -56.84 39.11 19.07
CA PRO A 17 -56.02 38.31 18.16
C PRO A 17 -54.84 39.11 17.55
N SER A 18 -54.95 40.45 17.52
CA SER A 18 -53.92 41.35 16.99
C SER A 18 -52.70 41.51 17.90
N LYS A 19 -52.85 41.19 19.20
CA LYS A 19 -51.75 41.32 20.19
C LYS A 19 -50.91 40.05 20.32
N LEU A 20 -51.28 38.97 19.60
CA LEU A 20 -50.58 37.70 19.64
C LEU A 20 -49.29 37.75 18.80
N PRO A 21 -48.14 37.29 19.34
CA PRO A 21 -46.91 37.20 18.56
C PRO A 21 -47.06 36.12 17.47
N ARG A 22 -46.81 36.48 16.21
CA ARG A 22 -46.58 35.49 15.15
C ARG A 22 -45.13 35.06 15.22
N VAL A 23 -44.90 33.78 15.56
CA VAL A 23 -43.57 33.19 15.49
C VAL A 23 -43.15 33.12 14.01
N GLN A 24 -42.23 34.00 13.60
CA GLN A 24 -41.53 33.87 12.32
C GLN A 24 -40.15 33.29 12.61
N ASN A 25 -39.96 32.00 12.32
CA ASN A 25 -38.64 31.41 12.39
C ASN A 25 -37.78 31.98 11.24
N PRO A 26 -36.51 32.37 11.50
CA PRO A 26 -35.61 32.78 10.44
C PRO A 26 -35.36 31.61 9.49
N LYS A 27 -35.62 31.81 8.20
CA LYS A 27 -35.46 30.82 7.13
C LYS A 27 -34.05 30.88 6.58
N ASN A 28 -33.08 30.31 7.30
CA ASN A 28 -31.71 30.28 6.80
C ASN A 28 -31.40 28.99 6.02
N ASP A 29 -32.15 27.91 6.25
CA ASP A 29 -31.99 26.64 5.55
C ASP A 29 -33.16 26.43 4.58
N GLN A 30 -32.90 26.60 3.29
CA GLN A 30 -33.89 26.40 2.23
C GLN A 30 -33.65 25.04 1.56
N ILE A 31 -34.67 24.19 1.58
CA ILE A 31 -34.64 22.84 1.00
C ILE A 31 -35.72 22.76 -0.08
N LYS A 32 -35.35 22.27 -1.27
CA LYS A 32 -36.26 21.92 -2.36
C LYS A 32 -36.49 20.42 -2.40
N THR A 33 -37.73 20.02 -2.63
CA THR A 33 -38.05 18.63 -2.96
C THR A 33 -37.73 18.38 -4.43
N ASP A 34 -37.03 17.29 -4.72
CA ASP A 34 -36.75 16.80 -6.07
C ASP A 34 -37.60 15.56 -6.36
N PRO A 35 -38.70 15.70 -7.12
CA PRO A 35 -39.58 14.58 -7.46
C PRO A 35 -38.95 13.54 -8.38
N GLN A 36 -37.92 13.89 -9.17
CA GLN A 36 -37.30 12.95 -10.10
C GLN A 36 -36.51 11.89 -9.35
N ASN A 37 -35.84 12.32 -8.28
CA ASN A 37 -34.99 11.45 -7.46
C ASN A 37 -35.65 11.05 -6.13
N SER A 38 -36.90 11.45 -5.89
CA SER A 38 -37.60 11.27 -4.60
C SER A 38 -36.78 11.77 -3.39
N ASP A 39 -35.97 12.80 -3.61
CA ASP A 39 -34.94 13.26 -2.68
C ASP A 39 -35.13 14.75 -2.35
N TYR A 40 -34.34 15.27 -1.40
CA TYR A 40 -34.32 16.70 -1.08
C TYR A 40 -32.97 17.34 -1.40
N VAL A 41 -33.00 18.51 -2.04
CA VAL A 41 -31.82 19.30 -2.41
C VAL A 41 -31.77 20.56 -1.55
N VAL A 42 -30.61 20.85 -0.96
CA VAL A 42 -30.40 22.06 -0.15
C VAL A 42 -29.96 23.21 -1.05
N GLU A 43 -30.63 24.37 -0.95
CA GLU A 43 -30.33 25.56 -1.77
C GLU A 43 -29.46 26.60 -1.05
N SER A 44 -29.65 26.76 0.25
CA SER A 44 -28.99 27.81 1.03
C SER A 44 -28.87 27.38 2.50
N GLY A 45 -27.78 27.79 3.15
CA GLY A 45 -27.58 27.67 4.59
C GLY A 45 -26.94 26.37 5.09
N ALA A 46 -27.04 25.27 4.33
CA ALA A 46 -26.52 23.98 4.75
C ALA A 46 -25.88 23.16 3.61
N THR A 47 -24.96 22.26 3.98
CA THR A 47 -24.38 21.25 3.09
C THR A 47 -24.77 19.86 3.59
N ARG A 48 -25.04 18.92 2.68
CA ARG A 48 -25.27 17.52 3.05
C ARG A 48 -23.98 16.89 3.58
N ASN A 49 -24.11 15.84 4.38
CA ASN A 49 -22.97 15.00 4.74
C ASN A 49 -22.43 14.32 3.48
N PHE A 50 -21.10 14.18 3.40
CA PHE A 50 -20.46 13.46 2.30
C PHE A 50 -20.64 11.95 2.48
N GLU A 51 -21.21 11.32 1.46
CA GLU A 51 -21.49 9.89 1.41
C GLU A 51 -20.69 9.27 0.26
N PRO A 52 -19.59 8.53 0.53
CA PRO A 52 -18.74 7.97 -0.53
C PRO A 52 -19.49 7.10 -1.54
N TRP A 53 -20.56 6.43 -1.11
CA TRP A 53 -21.38 5.58 -1.96
C TRP A 53 -22.15 6.36 -3.03
N ARG A 54 -22.54 7.63 -2.81
CA ARG A 54 -23.24 8.42 -3.85
C ARG A 54 -22.34 8.67 -5.06
N GLU A 55 -21.06 8.99 -4.83
CA GLU A 55 -20.10 9.13 -5.92
C GLU A 55 -19.79 7.78 -6.57
N GLU A 56 -19.71 6.71 -5.79
CA GLU A 56 -19.48 5.36 -6.33
C GLU A 56 -20.62 4.90 -7.25
N ASP A 57 -21.87 5.12 -6.83
CA ASP A 57 -23.06 4.80 -7.63
C ASP A 57 -23.10 5.62 -8.93
N ASP A 58 -22.84 6.94 -8.87
CA ASP A 58 -22.73 7.79 -10.05
C ASP A 58 -21.62 7.32 -11.00
N LEU A 59 -20.47 6.89 -10.46
CA LEU A 59 -19.36 6.36 -11.25
C LEU A 59 -19.69 5.00 -11.88
N ILE A 60 -20.42 4.13 -11.17
CA ILE A 60 -20.88 2.84 -11.68
C ILE A 60 -21.88 3.09 -12.83
N GLU A 61 -22.87 3.96 -12.62
CA GLU A 61 -23.89 4.25 -13.62
C GLU A 61 -23.28 4.89 -14.87
N THR A 62 -22.38 5.84 -14.71
CA THR A 62 -21.68 6.46 -15.85
C THR A 62 -20.79 5.47 -16.61
N LYS A 63 -20.11 4.55 -15.94
CA LYS A 63 -19.34 3.47 -16.59
C LYS A 63 -20.26 2.51 -17.34
N LYS A 64 -21.35 2.09 -16.71
CA LYS A 64 -22.36 1.20 -17.30
C LYS A 64 -22.96 1.82 -18.55
N ARG A 65 -23.37 3.09 -18.47
CA ARG A 65 -23.92 3.85 -19.60
C ARG A 65 -22.93 4.00 -20.75
N LYS A 66 -21.63 4.20 -20.46
CA LYS A 66 -20.58 4.24 -21.49
C LYS A 66 -20.44 2.88 -22.20
N ARG A 67 -20.39 1.78 -21.43
CA ARG A 67 -20.35 0.41 -21.98
C ARG A 67 -21.59 0.11 -22.83
N GLU A 68 -22.78 0.45 -22.32
CA GLU A 68 -24.03 0.27 -23.07
C GLU A 68 -24.07 1.11 -24.34
N ALA A 69 -23.68 2.39 -24.29
CA ALA A 69 -23.63 3.26 -25.47
C ALA A 69 -22.67 2.73 -26.54
N GLU A 70 -21.57 2.13 -26.11
CA GLU A 70 -20.59 1.47 -26.98
C GLU A 70 -21.11 0.16 -27.59
N GLU A 71 -22.01 -0.53 -26.89
CA GLU A 71 -22.67 -1.77 -27.35
C GLU A 71 -23.95 -1.47 -28.17
N THR A 72 -24.58 -0.31 -27.97
CA THR A 72 -25.76 0.11 -28.74
C THR A 72 -25.36 0.43 -30.17
N GLY A 73 -25.57 -0.54 -31.06
CA GLY A 73 -25.29 -0.43 -32.49
C GLY A 73 -24.34 -1.51 -33.01
N ASP A 74 -23.64 -2.22 -32.13
CA ASP A 74 -22.74 -3.33 -32.50
C ASP A 74 -22.94 -4.54 -31.58
N ALA A 75 -23.75 -5.50 -32.06
CA ALA A 75 -24.04 -6.73 -31.34
C ALA A 75 -22.80 -7.62 -31.13
N MET A 76 -21.77 -7.51 -31.98
CA MET A 76 -20.53 -8.29 -31.83
C MET A 76 -19.70 -7.78 -30.65
N LYS A 77 -19.63 -6.46 -30.46
CA LYS A 77 -18.93 -5.84 -29.33
C LYS A 77 -19.52 -6.22 -27.97
N GLY A 78 -20.85 -6.30 -27.87
CA GLY A 78 -21.53 -6.78 -26.66
C GLY A 78 -21.22 -8.26 -26.35
N LEU A 79 -21.09 -9.10 -27.38
CA LEU A 79 -20.68 -10.50 -27.20
C LEU A 79 -19.21 -10.64 -26.79
N GLU A 80 -18.32 -9.84 -27.37
CA GLU A 80 -16.90 -9.80 -27.01
C GLU A 80 -16.71 -9.39 -25.54
N ASN A 81 -17.37 -8.32 -25.09
CA ASN A 81 -17.32 -7.88 -23.70
C ASN A 81 -17.79 -8.95 -22.71
N LYS A 82 -18.90 -9.64 -23.03
CA LYS A 82 -19.41 -10.75 -22.19
C LYS A 82 -18.42 -11.92 -22.13
N ALA A 83 -17.77 -12.26 -23.25
CA ALA A 83 -16.77 -13.31 -23.29
C ALA A 83 -15.50 -12.93 -22.50
N LEU A 84 -15.07 -11.67 -22.57
CA LEU A 84 -13.95 -11.15 -21.78
C LEU A 84 -14.26 -11.14 -20.29
N ASP A 85 -15.45 -10.69 -19.88
CA ASP A 85 -15.90 -10.69 -18.49
C ASP A 85 -15.99 -12.14 -17.96
N SER A 86 -16.61 -13.06 -18.72
CA SER A 86 -16.68 -14.49 -18.37
C SER A 86 -15.29 -15.12 -18.24
N LYS A 87 -14.36 -14.77 -19.14
CA LYS A 87 -12.97 -15.26 -19.08
C LYS A 87 -12.25 -14.77 -17.84
N ARG A 88 -12.39 -13.48 -17.50
CA ARG A 88 -11.80 -12.90 -16.30
C ARG A 88 -12.33 -13.57 -15.04
N GLU A 89 -13.66 -13.78 -14.95
CA GLU A 89 -14.27 -14.47 -13.81
C GLU A 89 -13.73 -15.90 -13.66
N MET A 90 -13.64 -16.66 -14.76
CA MET A 90 -13.05 -18.00 -14.73
C MET A 90 -11.58 -18.01 -14.28
N GLU A 91 -10.77 -17.05 -14.71
CA GLU A 91 -9.36 -16.94 -14.31
C GLU A 91 -9.23 -16.62 -12.82
N ILE A 92 -10.09 -15.74 -12.30
CA ILE A 92 -10.17 -15.44 -10.88
C ILE A 92 -10.53 -16.70 -10.09
N ASP A 93 -11.56 -17.43 -10.50
CA ASP A 93 -12.00 -18.65 -9.82
C ASP A 93 -10.94 -19.76 -9.86
N ALA A 94 -10.25 -19.91 -11.00
CA ALA A 94 -9.14 -20.84 -11.12
C ALA A 94 -8.00 -20.48 -10.16
N GLY A 95 -7.61 -19.19 -10.09
CA GLY A 95 -6.59 -18.71 -9.17
C GLY A 95 -6.98 -18.86 -7.69
N LEU A 96 -8.25 -18.62 -7.35
CA LEU A 96 -8.78 -18.84 -6.01
C LEU A 96 -8.79 -20.34 -5.64
N SER A 97 -9.17 -21.20 -6.58
CA SER A 97 -9.17 -22.66 -6.39
C SER A 97 -7.76 -23.18 -6.14
N GLU A 98 -6.76 -22.70 -6.90
CA GLU A 98 -5.36 -23.01 -6.68
C GLU A 98 -4.89 -22.56 -5.29
N MET A 99 -5.17 -21.31 -4.91
CA MET A 99 -4.79 -20.77 -3.61
C MET A 99 -5.44 -21.54 -2.46
N LYS A 100 -6.71 -21.92 -2.61
CA LYS A 100 -7.44 -22.73 -1.63
C LYS A 100 -6.86 -24.14 -1.51
N SER A 101 -6.52 -24.77 -2.64
CA SER A 101 -5.84 -26.07 -2.67
C SER A 101 -4.47 -26.01 -1.99
N MET A 102 -3.65 -24.99 -2.30
CA MET A 102 -2.36 -24.78 -1.65
C MET A 102 -2.51 -24.55 -0.14
N LYS A 103 -3.51 -23.75 0.26
CA LYS A 103 -3.80 -23.47 1.67
C LYS A 103 -4.21 -24.73 2.42
N SER A 104 -5.12 -25.54 1.86
CA SER A 104 -5.53 -26.81 2.46
C SER A 104 -4.36 -27.78 2.62
N ARG A 105 -3.47 -27.90 1.63
CA ARG A 105 -2.24 -28.73 1.75
C ARG A 105 -1.29 -28.25 2.85
N ARG A 106 -1.23 -26.94 3.08
CA ARG A 106 -0.34 -26.30 4.06
C ARG A 106 -0.99 -26.12 5.44
N GLU A 107 -2.26 -26.47 5.60
CA GLU A 107 -3.05 -26.20 6.81
C GLU A 107 -2.45 -26.83 8.07
N GLY A 108 -1.83 -28.00 7.94
CA GLY A 108 -1.18 -28.68 9.06
C GLY A 108 0.22 -28.18 9.41
N VAL A 109 0.80 -27.27 8.62
CA VAL A 109 2.19 -26.83 8.80
C VAL A 109 2.20 -25.39 9.32
N SER A 110 2.54 -25.20 10.59
CA SER A 110 2.68 -23.86 11.16
C SER A 110 3.93 -23.16 10.61
N PHE A 111 3.84 -21.85 10.44
CA PHE A 111 4.96 -21.03 9.98
C PHE A 111 6.18 -21.18 10.91
N ASP A 112 5.93 -21.20 12.22
CA ASP A 112 6.96 -21.34 13.26
C ASP A 112 7.67 -22.70 13.21
N ALA A 113 6.94 -23.79 12.94
CA ALA A 113 7.55 -25.11 12.78
C ALA A 113 8.45 -25.20 11.54
N MET A 114 8.06 -24.57 10.42
CA MET A 114 8.94 -24.51 9.24
C MET A 114 10.18 -23.66 9.49
N LEU A 115 10.03 -22.53 10.17
CA LEU A 115 11.14 -21.65 10.51
C LEU A 115 12.12 -22.35 11.45
N GLY A 116 11.59 -23.04 12.47
CA GLY A 116 12.37 -23.86 13.39
C GLY A 116 13.17 -24.95 12.69
N ALA A 117 12.58 -25.64 11.71
CA ALA A 117 13.28 -26.65 10.93
C ALA A 117 14.41 -26.08 10.04
N LEU A 118 14.22 -24.90 9.45
CA LEU A 118 15.27 -24.22 8.67
C LEU A 118 16.42 -23.75 9.55
N ASN A 119 16.11 -23.11 10.68
CA ASN A 119 17.12 -22.62 11.62
C ASN A 119 17.91 -23.79 12.23
N SER A 120 17.24 -24.88 12.62
CA SER A 120 17.92 -26.07 13.15
C SER A 120 18.90 -26.67 12.14
N ARG A 121 18.52 -26.71 10.86
CA ARG A 121 19.41 -27.17 9.77
C ARG A 121 20.60 -26.23 9.54
N GLU A 122 20.41 -24.92 9.68
CA GLU A 122 21.50 -23.94 9.60
C GLU A 122 22.46 -24.07 10.79
N GLU A 123 21.94 -24.29 11.99
CA GLU A 123 22.73 -24.55 13.19
C GLU A 123 23.53 -25.84 13.08
N GLU A 124 22.96 -26.92 12.56
CA GLU A 124 23.67 -28.18 12.30
C GLU A 124 24.82 -28.01 11.29
N LYS A 125 24.59 -27.26 10.21
CA LYS A 125 25.64 -26.95 9.23
C LYS A 125 26.77 -26.14 9.84
N LYS A 126 26.45 -25.12 10.63
CA LYS A 126 27.46 -24.32 11.33
C LYS A 126 28.29 -25.15 12.29
N LYS A 127 27.67 -26.06 13.04
CA LYS A 127 28.42 -26.96 13.93
C LYS A 127 29.38 -27.86 13.16
N LEU A 128 28.96 -28.39 12.01
CA LEU A 128 29.85 -29.16 11.13
C LEU A 128 31.05 -28.34 10.65
N GLU A 129 30.81 -27.10 10.21
CA GLU A 129 31.89 -26.18 9.79
C GLU A 129 32.83 -25.84 10.96
N GLU A 130 32.28 -25.58 12.15
CA GLU A 130 33.06 -25.32 13.37
C GLU A 130 33.90 -26.53 13.79
N GLU A 131 33.37 -27.75 13.66
CA GLU A 131 34.10 -29.00 13.94
C GLU A 131 35.24 -29.24 12.93
N GLU A 132 35.00 -28.95 11.65
CA GLU A 132 36.02 -29.01 10.59
C GLU A 132 37.13 -27.97 10.83
N ASP A 133 36.76 -26.74 11.18
CA ASP A 133 37.69 -25.67 11.52
C ASP A 133 38.48 -25.98 12.79
N GLU A 134 37.83 -26.52 13.83
CA GLU A 134 38.49 -26.97 15.05
C GLU A 134 39.47 -28.13 14.78
N ALA A 135 39.09 -29.09 13.93
CA ALA A 135 39.98 -30.18 13.54
C ALA A 135 41.19 -29.65 12.75
N LEU A 136 40.96 -28.67 11.88
CA LEU A 136 42.03 -27.98 11.15
C LEU A 136 42.95 -27.24 12.11
N ILE A 137 42.42 -26.45 13.06
CA ILE A 137 43.19 -25.74 14.08
C ILE A 137 43.95 -26.74 14.97
N LYS A 138 43.32 -27.83 15.42
CA LYS A 138 43.99 -28.89 16.19
C LYS A 138 45.14 -29.51 15.39
N SER A 139 44.97 -29.72 14.08
CA SER A 139 46.04 -30.23 13.21
C SER A 139 47.19 -29.24 13.00
N ILE A 140 46.92 -27.93 13.05
CA ILE A 140 47.93 -26.86 12.92
C ILE A 140 48.64 -26.63 14.26
N PHE A 141 47.91 -26.66 15.38
CA PHE A 141 48.40 -26.33 16.71
C PHE A 141 49.07 -27.51 17.44
N TRP A 142 48.59 -28.76 17.23
CA TRP A 142 49.15 -29.97 17.86
C TRP A 142 50.25 -30.64 17.03
N LYS A 143 50.57 -30.13 15.83
CA LYS A 143 51.84 -30.50 15.17
C LYS A 143 52.99 -30.04 16.08
N PRO A 144 53.88 -30.94 16.52
CA PRO A 144 54.99 -30.55 17.36
C PRO A 144 55.83 -29.50 16.60
N LYS A 145 56.18 -28.42 17.29
CA LYS A 145 57.16 -27.42 16.82
C LYS A 145 58.53 -28.08 16.68
N ASN A 146 58.72 -28.83 15.61
CA ASN A 146 60.02 -29.18 15.05
C ASN A 146 59.74 -29.12 13.53
N GLU A 147 60.20 -28.13 12.77
CA GLU A 147 61.63 -27.83 12.61
C GLU A 147 61.99 -26.35 12.35
N ASP A 148 61.05 -25.39 12.30
CA ASP A 148 61.40 -23.97 12.00
C ASP A 148 60.87 -22.98 13.05
N CYS A 149 61.26 -23.13 14.31
CA CYS A 149 61.16 -22.01 15.25
C CYS A 149 62.40 -21.10 15.07
N VAL A 150 62.24 -19.99 14.36
CA VAL A 150 63.28 -18.95 14.29
C VAL A 150 63.51 -18.42 15.71
N LYS A 151 64.64 -18.78 16.32
CA LYS A 151 65.10 -18.22 17.59
C LYS A 151 65.37 -16.73 17.39
N ARG A 152 64.93 -15.87 18.31
CA ARG A 152 65.32 -14.45 18.31
C ARG A 152 66.84 -14.38 18.35
N ILE A 153 67.44 -13.83 17.30
CA ILE A 153 68.87 -13.54 17.23
C ILE A 153 69.12 -12.41 18.25
N HIS A 154 70.19 -12.52 19.04
CA HIS A 154 70.65 -11.45 19.94
C HIS A 154 71.21 -10.30 19.08
N ASP A 155 70.90 -9.05 19.42
CA ASP A 155 71.10 -7.86 18.57
C ASP A 155 72.57 -7.56 18.14
N ASP A 156 73.55 -8.35 18.58
CA ASP A 156 74.98 -8.08 18.37
C ASP A 156 75.60 -8.76 17.13
N ASP A 157 74.89 -9.66 16.43
CA ASP A 157 75.46 -10.47 15.33
C ASP A 157 75.02 -10.06 13.90
N VAL A 158 74.29 -8.96 13.72
CA VAL A 158 73.77 -8.57 12.39
C VAL A 158 74.70 -7.59 11.67
N LYS A 159 75.59 -8.12 10.82
CA LYS A 159 76.35 -7.32 9.84
C LYS A 159 75.48 -7.04 8.60
N TRP A 160 75.00 -5.81 8.47
CA TRP A 160 74.23 -5.34 7.32
C TRP A 160 75.13 -5.13 6.09
N GLN A 161 74.96 -5.95 5.04
CA GLN A 161 75.45 -5.62 3.70
C GLN A 161 74.38 -4.87 2.92
N HIS A 162 74.73 -3.66 2.47
CA HIS A 162 73.86 -2.76 1.74
C HIS A 162 73.71 -3.21 0.29
N VAL A 163 72.51 -3.65 -0.11
CA VAL A 163 72.16 -3.93 -1.51
C VAL A 163 71.28 -2.81 -2.04
N SER A 164 71.82 -2.02 -2.97
CA SER A 164 71.13 -0.91 -3.63
C SER A 164 70.14 -1.42 -4.69
N LEU A 165 68.86 -1.04 -4.57
CA LEU A 165 67.83 -1.27 -5.59
C LEU A 165 68.05 -0.36 -6.82
N THR A 166 68.28 -0.96 -7.98
CA THR A 166 68.10 -0.28 -9.28
C THR A 166 66.68 -0.48 -9.80
N LYS A 167 65.94 0.61 -9.98
CA LYS A 167 64.64 0.64 -10.67
C LYS A 167 64.78 0.17 -12.13
N LYS A 168 63.93 -0.75 -12.56
CA LYS A 168 63.60 -0.97 -13.97
C LYS A 168 62.09 -0.95 -14.14
N GLU A 169 61.63 0.01 -14.94
CA GLU A 169 60.31 0.05 -15.54
C GLU A 169 60.18 -1.09 -16.57
N LYS A 170 58.97 -1.64 -16.74
CA LYS A 170 58.34 -1.94 -18.04
C LYS A 170 56.91 -2.49 -17.91
N GLU A 171 56.00 -1.67 -18.45
CA GLU A 171 54.90 -1.95 -19.41
C GLU A 171 54.02 -3.20 -19.30
N ASN A 172 52.70 -2.93 -19.33
CA ASN A 172 51.59 -3.88 -19.39
C ASN A 172 51.37 -4.43 -20.81
N PRO A 173 51.09 -5.74 -20.96
CA PRO A 173 50.34 -6.27 -22.09
C PRO A 173 48.89 -6.55 -21.67
N GLY A 174 47.94 -5.95 -22.39
CA GLY A 174 46.52 -6.12 -22.14
C GLY A 174 45.95 -7.46 -22.65
N GLY A 175 44.73 -7.75 -22.18
CA GLY A 175 43.75 -8.51 -22.97
C GLY A 175 42.91 -9.53 -22.19
N LYS A 176 41.64 -9.18 -21.99
CA LYS A 176 40.43 -9.80 -22.59
C LYS A 176 39.31 -9.94 -21.55
N GLY A 177 38.23 -9.21 -21.78
CA GLY A 177 36.94 -9.40 -21.10
C GLY A 177 36.08 -10.44 -21.81
N VAL A 178 35.28 -11.17 -21.04
CA VAL A 178 34.04 -11.85 -21.44
C VAL A 178 33.11 -11.86 -20.19
N PRO A 179 31.78 -11.69 -20.33
CA PRO A 179 30.90 -11.14 -19.30
C PRO A 179 30.16 -12.21 -18.49
N GLY A 180 29.64 -11.84 -17.32
CA GLY A 180 28.82 -12.71 -16.49
C GLY A 180 27.94 -11.93 -15.50
N ASP A 181 26.70 -11.68 -15.93
CA ASP A 181 25.44 -11.42 -15.20
C ASP A 181 25.49 -10.91 -13.75
N ALA A 182 25.28 -9.61 -13.60
CA ALA A 182 24.84 -8.99 -12.36
C ALA A 182 23.32 -8.74 -12.39
N ASN A 183 22.52 -9.75 -12.09
CA ASN A 183 21.15 -9.53 -11.61
C ASN A 183 21.19 -9.11 -10.14
N LYS A 184 21.56 -7.85 -9.89
CA LYS A 184 21.31 -7.17 -8.61
C LYS A 184 19.87 -6.68 -8.61
N PHE A 185 18.96 -7.46 -8.03
CA PHE A 185 17.62 -6.99 -7.69
C PHE A 185 17.73 -5.98 -6.54
N VAL A 186 17.74 -4.69 -6.87
CA VAL A 186 17.71 -3.61 -5.89
C VAL A 186 16.27 -3.44 -5.42
N PHE A 187 15.99 -3.90 -4.20
CA PHE A 187 14.73 -3.65 -3.50
C PHE A 187 14.67 -2.16 -3.12
N LYS A 188 14.08 -1.33 -4.01
CA LYS A 188 13.73 0.05 -3.66
C LYS A 188 12.45 -0.01 -2.81
N SER A 189 12.59 0.13 -1.49
CA SER A 189 11.45 0.38 -0.61
C SER A 189 10.82 1.73 -0.99
N SER A 190 9.66 1.71 -1.64
CA SER A 190 8.86 2.89 -1.91
C SER A 190 8.17 3.34 -0.62
N THR A 191 8.82 4.21 0.15
CA THR A 191 8.13 5.08 1.10
C THR A 191 7.31 6.10 0.32
N VAL A 192 6.07 5.72 -0.01
CA VAL A 192 5.06 6.66 -0.52
C VAL A 192 4.62 7.52 0.67
N GLY A 193 5.42 8.54 0.98
CA GLY A 193 5.03 9.62 1.86
C GLY A 193 3.92 10.41 1.18
N SER A 194 2.68 10.16 1.60
CA SER A 194 1.51 10.93 1.17
C SER A 194 1.67 12.37 1.66
N ARG A 195 2.13 13.26 0.78
CA ARG A 195 2.15 14.71 1.03
C ARG A 195 0.74 15.23 0.78
N ILE A 196 -0.03 15.39 1.84
CA ILE A 196 -1.33 16.07 1.81
C ILE A 196 -1.04 17.57 1.61
N SER A 197 -1.29 18.08 0.41
CA SER A 197 -1.29 19.53 0.15
C SER A 197 -2.66 20.10 0.48
N VAL A 198 -2.72 20.95 1.52
CA VAL A 198 -3.92 21.73 1.83
C VAL A 198 -3.99 22.90 0.84
N VAL A 199 -4.79 22.76 -0.21
CA VAL A 199 -5.11 23.88 -1.10
C VAL A 199 -6.17 24.75 -0.43
N LYS A 200 -5.79 25.95 -0.03
CA LYS A 200 -6.71 26.98 0.48
C LYS A 200 -7.55 27.49 -0.69
N LYS A 201 -8.83 27.09 -0.75
CA LYS A 201 -9.79 27.61 -1.73
C LYS A 201 -9.85 29.15 -1.62
N PRO A 202 -9.71 29.90 -2.72
CA PRO A 202 -9.94 31.35 -2.69
C PRO A 202 -11.43 31.62 -2.44
N ALA A 203 -11.71 32.69 -1.71
CA ALA A 203 -13.07 33.14 -1.44
C ALA A 203 -13.78 33.47 -2.77
N CYS A 204 -14.99 32.94 -2.96
CA CYS A 204 -15.86 33.36 -4.05
C CYS A 204 -16.47 34.72 -3.69
N ASP A 205 -15.95 35.79 -4.28
CA ASP A 205 -16.57 37.11 -4.24
C ASP A 205 -17.92 37.05 -4.95
N HIS A 206 -19.00 37.13 -4.17
CA HIS A 206 -20.35 37.26 -4.71
C HIS A 206 -20.56 38.72 -5.11
N SER A 207 -20.29 39.03 -6.38
CA SER A 207 -20.70 40.30 -6.98
C SER A 207 -22.23 40.31 -7.10
N ASN A 208 -22.88 41.06 -6.21
CA ASN A 208 -24.29 41.39 -6.30
C ASN A 208 -24.55 42.21 -7.59
N SER A 209 -25.05 41.58 -8.65
CA SER A 209 -25.68 42.30 -9.76
C SER A 209 -27.12 42.66 -9.37
N LYS A 210 -27.30 43.81 -8.72
CA LYS A 210 -28.57 44.53 -8.72
C LYS A 210 -28.65 45.40 -9.98
N LYS A 211 -29.38 44.94 -10.99
CA LYS A 211 -30.37 45.71 -11.77
C LYS A 211 -31.06 44.80 -12.77
#